data_AF-A0A9D7UJ42-F1
#
_entry.id   AF-A0A9D7UJ42-F1
#
_cell.length_a   1.000
_cell.length_b   1.000
_cell.length_c   1.000
_cell.angle_alpha   90.00
_cell.angle_beta   90.00
_cell.angle_gamma   90.00
#
_symmetry.space_group_name_H-M   'P 1'
#
loop_
_entity.id
_entity.type
_entity.pdbx_description
1 polymer ?
#
loop_
_entity_poly.entity_id
_entity_poly.type
_entity_poly.pdbx_seq_one_letter_code
_entity_poly.pdbx_strand_id
1 'polypeptide(L)'
;MVAYSQDHKVAGKVAHLKGIFVKSGRPAPATRSRAIQRLTARQVETAAVGQAHPDGGGLYLRVSPAGNRKWELRYTSPSTGKRVDMGLGSANKGHVGLAAARELAAVAREMVARGLD
;
A
#
# COMPACT_ATOMS: atom_id res chain seq x y z
N MET A 1 -69.85 -20.79 5.92
CA MET A 1 -69.60 -19.62 5.05
C MET A 1 -68.40 -18.89 5.69
N VAL A 2 -67.16 -19.00 5.24
CA VAL A 2 -66.61 -19.04 3.87
C VAL A 2 -65.44 -20.05 3.82
N ALA A 3 -65.32 -20.76 2.69
CA ALA A 3 -64.30 -21.77 2.43
C ALA A 3 -62.90 -21.14 2.22
N TYR A 4 -61.86 -21.80 2.73
CA TYR A 4 -60.46 -21.59 2.35
C TYR A 4 -59.98 -22.90 1.73
N SER A 5 -59.88 -22.96 0.41
CA SER A 5 -58.98 -23.88 -0.28
C SER A 5 -58.95 -23.52 -1.75
N GLN A 6 -57.83 -22.95 -2.18
CA GLN A 6 -57.53 -22.76 -3.58
C GLN A 6 -56.51 -23.81 -3.98
N ASP A 7 -56.88 -24.51 -5.02
CA ASP A 7 -56.29 -25.75 -5.48
C ASP A 7 -55.46 -25.48 -6.74
N HIS A 8 -54.54 -26.42 -7.01
CA HIS A 8 -53.84 -26.69 -8.28
C HIS A 8 -52.42 -26.12 -8.55
N LYS A 9 -51.51 -27.11 -8.53
CA LYS A 9 -50.59 -27.55 -9.61
C LYS A 9 -49.10 -27.24 -9.48
N VAL A 10 -48.39 -28.35 -9.23
CA VAL A 10 -46.95 -28.58 -9.40
C VAL A 10 -46.64 -28.92 -10.87
N ALA A 11 -45.38 -28.63 -11.27
CA ALA A 11 -44.54 -29.31 -12.27
C ALA A 11 -44.18 -28.52 -13.55
N GLY A 12 -43.05 -27.79 -13.45
CA GLY A 12 -41.82 -28.06 -14.20
C GLY A 12 -41.81 -28.03 -15.74
N LYS A 13 -40.96 -27.15 -16.30
CA LYS A 13 -40.05 -27.52 -17.39
C LYS A 13 -38.82 -26.63 -17.44
N VAL A 14 -37.71 -27.29 -17.73
CA VAL A 14 -36.32 -26.86 -17.66
C VAL A 14 -35.85 -26.18 -18.94
N ALA A 15 -34.77 -25.40 -18.77
CA ALA A 15 -33.64 -25.21 -19.66
C ALA A 15 -33.49 -23.87 -20.44
N HIS A 16 -32.28 -23.34 -20.25
CA HIS A 16 -31.41 -22.67 -21.23
C HIS A 16 -31.49 -21.13 -21.35
N LEU A 17 -30.51 -20.43 -20.77
CA LEU A 17 -29.41 -19.73 -21.49
C LEU A 17 -28.70 -18.68 -20.60
N LYS A 18 -27.47 -19.05 -20.18
CA LYS A 18 -26.22 -18.28 -20.05
C LYS A 18 -26.24 -16.73 -20.05
N GLY A 19 -25.55 -16.17 -19.04
CA GLY A 19 -24.90 -14.84 -19.07
C GLY A 19 -25.86 -13.71 -18.69
N ILE A 20 -25.57 -12.87 -17.70
CA ILE A 20 -24.48 -11.89 -17.69
C ILE A 20 -24.04 -11.68 -16.24
N PHE A 21 -22.87 -12.19 -15.87
CA PHE A 21 -22.14 -11.68 -14.72
C PHE A 21 -21.29 -10.52 -15.22
N VAL A 22 -21.77 -9.28 -15.01
CA VAL A 22 -20.93 -8.09 -15.18
C VAL A 22 -19.86 -8.16 -14.10
N LYS A 23 -18.75 -8.84 -14.37
CA LYS A 23 -17.47 -8.48 -13.75
C LYS A 23 -17.22 -7.06 -14.24
N SER A 24 -17.59 -6.07 -13.44
CA SER A 24 -16.95 -4.77 -13.56
C SER A 24 -15.48 -5.05 -13.30
N GLY A 25 -14.74 -5.27 -14.39
CA GLY A 25 -13.30 -5.33 -14.38
C GLY A 25 -12.86 -3.95 -13.92
N ARG A 26 -12.71 -3.79 -12.60
CA ARG A 26 -11.93 -2.70 -12.04
C ARG A 26 -10.61 -2.77 -12.80
N PRO A 27 -10.25 -1.79 -13.63
CA PRO A 27 -8.96 -1.82 -14.28
C PRO A 27 -7.95 -1.96 -13.15
N ALA A 28 -7.14 -3.02 -13.20
CA ALA A 28 -6.00 -3.15 -12.30
C ALA A 28 -5.27 -1.80 -12.36
N PRO A 29 -4.99 -1.15 -11.23
CA PRO A 29 -4.36 0.16 -11.27
C PRO A 29 -3.12 0.04 -12.13
N ALA A 30 -3.03 0.86 -13.18
CA ALA A 30 -1.87 0.89 -14.07
C ALA A 30 -0.64 0.93 -13.16
N THR A 31 0.15 -0.14 -13.21
CA THR A 31 1.32 -0.29 -12.35
C THR A 31 2.35 0.67 -12.91
N ARG A 32 2.24 1.96 -12.58
CA ARG A 32 3.36 2.89 -12.74
C ARG A 32 4.49 2.26 -11.97
N SER A 33 5.51 1.76 -12.66
CA SER A 33 6.79 1.42 -12.06
C SER A 33 7.24 2.66 -11.30
N ARG A 34 6.99 2.70 -10.00
CA ARG A 34 7.38 3.84 -9.17
C ARG A 34 8.89 3.82 -9.14
N ALA A 35 9.50 4.77 -9.84
CA ALA A 35 10.94 4.96 -9.82
C ALA A 35 11.45 4.89 -8.38
N ILE A 36 12.48 4.07 -8.15
CA ILE A 36 13.18 3.95 -6.89
C ILE A 36 14.39 4.91 -6.91
N GLN A 37 14.86 5.33 -5.74
CA GLN A 37 16.04 6.20 -5.59
C GLN A 37 15.89 7.59 -6.23
N ARG A 38 14.74 8.24 -6.02
CA ARG A 38 14.36 9.52 -6.64
C ARG A 38 15.00 10.75 -6.00
N LEU A 39 15.38 10.67 -4.73
CA LEU A 39 16.00 11.79 -4.03
C LEU A 39 17.50 11.83 -4.31
N THR A 40 18.03 13.03 -4.25
CA THR A 40 19.46 13.32 -4.21
C THR A 40 19.84 13.87 -2.83
N ALA A 41 21.12 13.83 -2.48
CA ALA A 41 21.59 14.38 -1.20
C ALA A 41 21.17 15.85 -1.01
N ARG A 42 21.29 16.66 -2.06
CA ARG A 42 20.86 18.07 -2.04
C ARG A 42 19.36 18.22 -1.77
N GLN A 43 18.52 17.37 -2.39
CA GLN A 43 17.07 17.41 -2.15
C GLN A 43 16.70 17.00 -0.72
N VAL A 44 17.48 16.12 -0.08
CA VAL A 44 17.28 15.75 1.32
C VAL A 44 17.57 16.94 2.24
N GLU A 45 18.63 17.70 1.94
CA GLU A 45 19.02 18.88 2.71
C GLU A 45 18.00 20.02 2.62
N THR A 46 17.48 20.26 1.41
CA THR A 46 16.54 21.36 1.12
C THR A 46 15.06 20.92 1.13
N ALA A 47 14.75 19.74 1.66
CA ALA A 47 13.41 19.21 1.67
C ALA A 47 12.45 20.12 2.46
N ALA A 48 11.28 20.40 1.87
CA ALA A 48 10.26 21.24 2.51
C ALA A 48 9.74 20.61 3.81
N VAL A 49 9.57 21.44 4.84
CA VAL A 49 9.01 21.06 6.15
C VAL A 49 7.54 20.69 6.05
N GLY A 50 7.06 19.87 6.99
CA GLY A 50 5.66 19.44 7.07
C GLY A 50 5.22 18.46 5.98
N GLN A 51 6.15 17.92 5.20
CA GLN A 51 5.87 17.05 4.06
C GLN A 51 6.64 15.73 4.12
N ALA A 52 6.15 14.75 3.37
CA ALA A 52 6.83 13.49 3.13
C ALA A 52 7.35 13.44 1.70
N HIS A 53 8.64 13.19 1.55
CA HIS A 53 9.35 13.18 0.29
C HIS A 53 9.70 11.72 -0.08
N PRO A 54 9.03 11.13 -1.09
CA PRO A 54 9.27 9.75 -1.50
C PRO A 54 10.58 9.58 -2.26
N ASP A 55 11.48 8.74 -1.73
CA ASP A 55 12.65 8.22 -2.47
C ASP A 55 12.26 7.05 -3.38
N GLY A 56 11.20 6.31 -3.02
CA GLY A 56 10.70 5.17 -3.79
C GLY A 56 10.93 3.83 -3.10
N GLY A 57 10.29 2.76 -3.59
CA GLY A 57 10.37 1.44 -2.94
C GLY A 57 9.84 1.43 -1.49
N GLY A 58 8.90 2.33 -1.18
CA GLY A 58 8.37 2.52 0.18
C GLY A 58 9.21 3.43 1.07
N LEU A 59 10.39 3.90 0.65
CA LEU A 59 11.23 4.81 1.42
C LEU A 59 10.75 6.26 1.30
N TYR A 60 10.61 6.92 2.45
CA TYR A 60 10.23 8.33 2.58
C TYR A 60 11.19 9.07 3.51
N LEU A 61 11.53 10.30 3.14
CA LEU A 61 12.03 11.31 4.06
C LEU A 61 10.84 12.08 4.63
N ARG A 62 10.66 12.08 5.94
CA ARG A 62 9.69 12.95 6.61
C ARG A 62 10.40 14.12 7.24
N VAL A 63 9.91 15.32 6.95
CA VAL A 63 10.37 16.55 7.58
C VAL A 63 9.24 17.09 8.42
N SER A 64 9.43 17.19 9.74
CA SER A 64 8.43 17.78 10.62
C SER A 64 8.30 19.29 10.35
N PRO A 65 7.20 19.94 10.78
CA PRO A 65 7.08 21.40 10.72
C PRO A 65 8.23 22.12 11.45
N ALA A 66 8.78 21.51 12.49
CA ALA A 66 9.94 22.01 13.24
C ALA A 66 11.29 21.75 12.54
N GLY A 67 11.30 21.15 11.36
CA GLY A 67 12.53 20.87 10.58
C GLY A 67 13.26 19.58 10.94
N ASN A 68 12.74 18.78 11.88
CA ASN A 68 13.33 17.48 12.20
C ASN A 68 13.09 16.49 11.07
N ARG A 69 14.15 15.79 10.67
CA ARG A 69 14.11 14.85 9.55
C ARG A 69 14.24 13.41 10.04
N LYS A 70 13.45 12.51 9.48
CA LYS A 70 13.57 11.05 9.70
C LYS A 70 13.30 10.26 8.44
N TRP A 71 13.93 9.10 8.34
CA TRP A 71 13.66 8.11 7.31
C TRP A 71 12.57 7.14 7.79
N GLU A 72 11.65 6.82 6.89
CA GLU A 72 10.59 5.83 7.13
C GLU A 72 10.45 4.89 5.94
N LEU A 73 10.29 3.59 6.23
CA LEU A 73 9.86 2.59 5.26
C LEU A 73 8.37 2.30 5.47
N ARG A 74 7.57 2.57 4.44
CA ARG A 74 6.17 2.17 4.37
C ARG A 74 6.03 0.83 3.67
N TYR A 75 5.47 -0.16 4.36
CA TYR A 75 5.20 -1.49 3.82
C TYR A 75 3.83 -2.01 4.29
N THR A 76 3.43 -3.15 3.75
CA THR A 76 2.26 -3.89 4.25
C THR A 76 2.79 -5.04 5.09
N SER A 77 2.43 -5.04 6.36
CA SER A 77 2.77 -6.09 7.31
C SER A 77 2.29 -7.44 6.80
N PRO A 78 3.19 -8.44 6.67
CA PRO A 78 2.82 -9.77 6.20
C PRO A 78 2.00 -10.53 7.27
N SER A 79 2.21 -10.22 8.55
CA SER A 79 1.52 -10.83 9.69
C SER A 79 0.10 -10.29 9.88
N THR A 80 -0.11 -8.98 9.70
CA THR A 80 -1.41 -8.33 9.94
C THR A 80 -2.16 -7.89 8.69
N GLY A 81 -1.50 -7.86 7.52
CA GLY A 81 -2.05 -7.31 6.28
C GLY A 81 -2.25 -5.79 6.28
N LYS A 82 -1.86 -5.09 7.35
CA LYS A 82 -2.06 -3.64 7.52
C LYS A 82 -0.85 -2.86 7.02
N ARG A 83 -1.07 -1.61 6.63
CA ARG A 83 0.04 -0.71 6.26
C ARG A 83 0.73 -0.20 7.53
N VAL A 84 2.05 -0.32 7.56
CA VAL A 84 2.90 0.11 8.67
C VAL A 84 4.00 1.02 8.14
N ASP A 85 4.37 2.02 8.94
CA ASP A 85 5.51 2.91 8.70
C ASP A 85 6.60 2.59 9.74
N MET A 86 7.71 1.99 9.31
CA MET A 86 8.88 1.67 10.16
C MET A 86 9.90 2.80 10.10
N GLY A 87 10.33 3.30 11.24
CA GLY A 87 11.40 4.30 11.32
C GLY A 87 12.77 3.68 11.04
N LEU A 88 13.55 4.32 10.16
CA LEU A 88 14.92 3.90 9.82
C LEU A 88 15.99 4.85 10.41
N GLY A 89 15.59 5.80 11.25
CA GLY A 89 16.47 6.72 11.97
C GLY A 89 16.36 8.19 11.57
N SER A 90 17.09 9.05 12.27
CA SER A 90 17.13 10.48 11.99
C SER A 90 17.88 10.75 10.68
N ALA A 91 17.33 11.63 9.87
CA ALA A 91 17.92 12.12 8.62
C ALA A 91 18.52 13.53 8.80
N ASN A 92 18.75 13.96 10.04
CA ASN A 92 19.49 15.18 10.33
C ASN A 92 20.99 14.98 10.01
N LYS A 93 21.69 16.10 9.78
CA LYS A 93 23.12 16.08 9.44
C LYS A 93 23.92 15.33 10.52
N GLY A 94 24.75 14.39 10.10
CA GLY A 94 25.57 13.55 11.00
C GLY A 94 24.93 12.23 11.44
N HIS A 95 23.69 11.94 11.03
CA HIS A 95 23.02 10.67 11.32
C HIS A 95 22.87 9.82 10.04
N VAL A 96 21.68 9.25 9.79
CA VAL A 96 21.45 8.34 8.67
C VAL A 96 21.35 9.14 7.37
N GLY A 97 22.40 9.04 6.54
CA GLY A 97 22.42 9.62 5.20
C GLY A 97 21.52 8.86 4.22
N LEU A 98 21.28 9.46 3.04
CA LEU A 98 20.42 8.88 1.99
C LEU A 98 20.87 7.47 1.54
N ALA A 99 22.18 7.26 1.38
CA ALA A 99 22.72 5.96 0.98
C ALA A 99 22.42 4.89 2.04
N ALA A 100 22.77 5.16 3.30
CA ALA A 100 22.48 4.27 4.41
C ALA A 100 20.97 4.00 4.57
N ALA A 101 20.12 5.01 4.37
CA ALA A 101 18.66 4.83 4.40
C ALA A 101 18.17 3.87 3.32
N ARG A 102 18.77 3.89 2.12
CA ARG A 102 18.44 2.97 1.02
C ARG A 102 18.85 1.53 1.35
N GLU A 103 20.00 1.35 1.97
CA GLU A 103 20.49 0.04 2.45
C GLU A 103 19.57 -0.51 3.55
N LEU A 104 19.28 0.28 4.58
CA LEU A 104 18.35 -0.09 5.65
C LEU A 104 16.96 -0.44 5.11
N ALA A 105 16.48 0.32 4.13
CA ALA A 105 15.21 0.03 3.48
C ALA A 105 15.26 -1.27 2.66
N ALA A 106 16.40 -1.63 2.05
CA ALA A 106 16.56 -2.90 1.35
C ALA A 106 16.52 -4.08 2.32
N VAL A 107 17.27 -3.99 3.42
CA VAL A 107 17.27 -5.00 4.49
C VAL A 107 15.88 -5.18 5.09
N ALA A 108 15.19 -4.10 5.43
CA ALA A 108 13.85 -4.17 6.00
C ALA A 108 12.81 -4.73 5.01
N ARG A 109 12.93 -4.42 3.70
CA ARG A 109 12.08 -5.05 2.68
C ARG A 109 12.33 -6.56 2.57
N GLU A 110 13.57 -7.00 2.70
CA GLU A 110 13.90 -8.43 2.70
C GLU A 110 13.32 -9.14 3.91
N MET A 111 13.40 -8.54 5.10
CA MET A 111 12.76 -9.07 6.32
C MET A 111 11.25 -9.21 6.12
N VAL A 112 10.59 -8.15 5.64
CA VAL A 112 9.14 -8.15 5.37
C VAL A 112 8.76 -9.20 4.33
N ALA A 113 9.56 -9.37 3.28
CA ALA A 113 9.32 -10.39 2.25
C ALA A 113 9.42 -11.82 2.81
N ARG A 114 10.22 -12.02 3.86
CA ARG A 114 10.33 -13.28 4.60
C ARG A 114 9.24 -13.47 5.66
N GLY A 115 8.30 -12.54 5.79
CA GLY A 115 7.25 -12.59 6.80
C GLY A 115 7.67 -12.05 8.16
N LEU A 116 8.80 -11.35 8.25
CA LEU A 116 9.36 -10.83 9.50
C LEU A 116 9.19 -9.30 9.54
N ASP A 117 8.45 -8.80 10.53
CA ASP A 117 8.17 -7.37 10.68
C ASP A 117 8.07 -6.89 12.14
#